data_AF-A0A183I9M7-F1
#
_entry.id   AF-A0A183I9M7-F1
#
_cell.length_a   1.000
_cell.length_b   1.000
_cell.length_c   1.000
_cell.angle_alpha   90.00
_cell.angle_beta   90.00
_cell.angle_gamma   90.00
#
_symmetry.space_group_name_H-M   'P 1'
#
loop_
_entity.id
_entity.type
_entity.pdbx_description
1 polymer ?
#
loop_
_entity_poly.entity_id
_entity_poly.type
_entity_poly.pdbx_seq_one_letter_code
_entity_poly.pdbx_strand_id
1 'polypeptide(L)'
;MRIHQYSVQFADTTFRLTPVDKRRYFWETVQNTPDVFPKPFAVAFDGDAIMFTVDKIELQESKSQFTLVTMIPRGRSEVELQIEFKYVMEVYMNFKLARPMEICDRSMLPIQALDIIMTQGRAADSFFPFRNVAYQIPKGGGTFSLGGGKEVWHGLFTSCHIANAFRPLVNIDVTHAAFFKSQPVLYFMAEVLSTDFRTDFDVNRLDRRSSLNPQELSIFRKNIKGLTVYDTHRGKIRRHTKVRDVVISAANEYFDGENGKLTVAQYFKEKYKELQFPCMPCVVCGSAKKPIILPVEICYIAEKQKSSKKLAPEQTANMIKVLDDVYNFLVSS
;
A
#
# COMPACT_ATOMS: atom_id res chain seq x y z
N MET A 1 1.59 -31.44 -17.34
CA MET A 1 2.69 -30.97 -16.46
C MET A 1 2.24 -31.14 -15.01
N ARG A 2 3.16 -31.46 -14.10
CA ARG A 2 2.91 -31.53 -12.66
C ARG A 2 3.60 -30.34 -11.99
N ILE A 3 2.99 -29.80 -10.94
CA ILE A 3 3.55 -28.76 -10.08
C ILE A 3 3.31 -29.15 -8.63
N HIS A 4 3.99 -28.50 -7.70
CA HIS A 4 3.93 -28.82 -6.28
C HIS A 4 3.45 -27.62 -5.47
N GLN A 5 2.40 -27.83 -4.68
CA GLN A 5 1.81 -26.82 -3.82
C GLN A 5 2.39 -26.89 -2.41
N TYR A 6 2.66 -25.72 -1.85
CA TYR A 6 3.12 -25.54 -0.49
C TYR A 6 2.28 -24.47 0.21
N SER A 7 2.08 -24.60 1.51
CA SER A 7 1.61 -23.51 2.34
C SER A 7 2.78 -22.72 2.90
N VAL A 8 2.62 -21.40 2.96
CA VAL A 8 3.59 -20.45 3.51
C VAL A 8 2.97 -19.81 4.74
N GLN A 9 3.64 -19.94 5.88
CA GLN A 9 3.18 -19.38 7.14
C GLN A 9 4.23 -18.41 7.66
N PHE A 10 3.80 -17.18 7.94
CA PHE A 10 4.62 -16.18 8.63
C PHE A 10 4.29 -16.31 10.11
N ALA A 11 5.29 -16.53 10.95
CA ALA A 11 5.10 -16.62 12.39
C ALA A 11 4.42 -15.36 12.95
N ASP A 12 3.69 -15.53 14.06
CA ASP A 12 3.00 -14.42 14.72
C ASP A 12 4.01 -13.35 15.10
N THR A 13 3.89 -12.22 14.43
CA THR A 13 4.72 -11.04 14.65
C THR A 13 3.96 -10.06 15.55
N THR A 14 4.68 -9.24 16.30
CA THR A 14 4.07 -8.18 17.15
C THR A 14 3.32 -7.12 16.34
N PHE A 15 3.37 -7.19 15.01
CA PHE A 15 2.77 -6.26 14.07
C PHE A 15 2.16 -7.04 12.90
N ARG A 16 1.04 -6.54 12.36
CA ARG A 16 0.39 -7.19 11.22
C ARG A 16 1.14 -6.93 9.92
N LEU A 17 1.57 -8.01 9.26
CA LEU A 17 2.12 -7.98 7.89
C LEU A 17 1.03 -7.71 6.85
N THR A 18 1.28 -6.77 5.94
CA THR A 18 0.47 -6.61 4.73
C THR A 18 0.89 -7.63 3.66
N PRO A 19 0.05 -7.92 2.65
CA PRO A 19 0.45 -8.78 1.53
C PRO A 19 1.69 -8.30 0.80
N VAL A 20 1.94 -6.98 0.76
CA VAL A 20 3.16 -6.41 0.17
C VAL A 20 4.39 -6.76 1.03
N ASP A 21 4.27 -6.65 2.35
CA ASP A 21 5.35 -7.04 3.29
C ASP A 21 5.65 -8.53 3.16
N LYS A 22 4.61 -9.38 3.15
CA LYS A 22 4.74 -10.83 2.96
C LYS A 22 5.46 -11.19 1.66
N ARG A 23 5.06 -10.58 0.53
CA ARG A 23 5.75 -10.78 -0.77
C ARG A 23 7.23 -10.42 -0.68
N ARG A 24 7.56 -9.26 -0.09
CA ARG A 24 8.95 -8.82 0.04
C ARG A 24 9.78 -9.85 0.81
N TYR A 25 9.34 -10.22 2.01
CA TYR A 25 10.10 -11.13 2.87
C TYR A 25 10.16 -12.56 2.33
N PHE A 26 9.10 -13.01 1.65
CA PHE A 26 9.11 -14.28 0.93
C PHE A 26 10.25 -14.29 -0.12
N TRP A 27 10.33 -13.27 -0.98
CA TRP A 27 11.36 -13.22 -2.02
C TRP A 27 12.77 -13.05 -1.48
N GLU A 28 12.93 -12.28 -0.41
CA GLU A 28 14.20 -12.15 0.32
C GLU A 28 14.65 -13.52 0.87
N THR A 29 13.73 -14.30 1.43
CA THR A 29 14.01 -15.66 1.92
C THR A 29 14.40 -16.59 0.78
N VAL A 30 13.63 -16.63 -0.31
CA VAL A 30 13.91 -17.46 -1.49
C VAL A 30 15.27 -17.13 -2.11
N GLN A 31 15.63 -15.84 -2.18
CA GLN A 31 16.93 -15.41 -2.71
C GLN A 31 18.10 -15.76 -1.78
N ASN A 32 17.89 -15.72 -0.47
CA ASN A 32 18.91 -16.00 0.54
C ASN A 32 19.10 -17.50 0.82
N THR A 33 18.28 -18.38 0.23
CA THR A 33 18.31 -19.84 0.46
C THR A 33 18.43 -20.63 -0.86
N PRO A 34 19.51 -20.41 -1.64
CA PRO A 34 19.68 -21.04 -2.96
C PRO A 34 19.86 -22.56 -2.90
N ASP A 35 20.23 -23.11 -1.75
CA ASP A 35 20.31 -24.55 -1.49
C ASP A 35 18.92 -25.21 -1.47
N VAL A 36 17.89 -24.48 -1.04
CA VAL A 36 16.49 -24.94 -1.02
C VAL A 36 15.76 -24.51 -2.30
N PHE A 37 16.03 -23.30 -2.78
CA PHE A 37 15.41 -22.72 -3.98
C PHE A 37 16.45 -22.48 -5.09
N PRO A 38 16.98 -23.54 -5.73
CA PRO A 38 18.01 -23.39 -6.76
C PRO A 38 17.51 -22.70 -8.04
N LYS A 39 16.19 -22.64 -8.24
CA LYS A 39 15.54 -21.98 -9.38
C LYS A 39 14.46 -21.00 -8.90
N PRO A 40 14.82 -19.80 -8.42
CA PRO A 40 13.84 -18.81 -7.93
C PRO A 40 12.77 -18.44 -8.96
N PHE A 41 13.11 -18.44 -10.25
CA PHE A 41 12.17 -18.17 -11.35
C PHE A 41 11.12 -19.28 -11.58
N ALA A 42 11.31 -20.47 -10.99
CA ALA A 42 10.36 -21.58 -11.03
C ALA A 42 9.42 -21.61 -9.81
N VAL A 43 9.40 -20.52 -9.02
CA VAL A 43 8.58 -20.35 -7.81
C VAL A 43 7.48 -19.32 -8.08
N ALA A 44 6.26 -19.63 -7.65
CA ALA A 44 5.11 -18.74 -7.72
C ALA A 44 4.49 -18.55 -6.33
N PHE A 45 4.24 -17.32 -5.89
CA PHE A 45 3.68 -17.01 -4.57
C PHE A 45 2.52 -16.01 -4.65
N ASP A 46 1.41 -16.37 -4.00
CA ASP A 46 0.18 -15.57 -4.00
C ASP A 46 0.28 -14.27 -3.18
N GLY A 47 1.34 -14.10 -2.38
CA GLY A 47 1.55 -12.95 -1.52
C GLY A 47 0.92 -13.07 -0.13
N ASP A 48 0.39 -14.24 0.21
CA ASP A 48 -0.25 -14.47 1.50
C ASP A 48 0.12 -15.81 2.13
N ALA A 49 -0.22 -16.93 1.48
CA ALA A 49 -0.13 -18.26 2.09
C ALA A 49 0.12 -19.42 1.11
N ILE A 50 0.04 -19.21 -0.21
CA ILE A 50 0.12 -20.30 -1.21
C ILE A 50 1.31 -20.10 -2.13
N MET A 51 2.16 -21.13 -2.19
CA MET A 51 3.29 -21.22 -3.10
C MET A 51 3.17 -22.42 -4.04
N PHE A 52 3.55 -22.24 -5.31
CA PHE A 52 3.72 -23.31 -6.28
C PHE A 52 5.15 -23.37 -6.80
N THR A 53 5.60 -24.57 -7.13
CA THR A 53 6.91 -24.81 -7.75
C THR A 53 6.81 -25.86 -8.86
N VAL A 54 7.72 -25.81 -9.83
CA VAL A 54 7.80 -26.83 -10.91
C VAL A 54 8.42 -28.12 -10.40
N ASP A 55 9.56 -28.02 -9.72
CA ASP A 55 10.28 -29.16 -9.14
C ASP A 55 9.93 -29.27 -7.65
N LYS A 56 9.72 -30.51 -7.15
CA LYS A 56 9.45 -30.72 -5.72
C LYS A 56 10.67 -30.32 -4.89
N ILE A 57 10.48 -29.39 -3.96
CA ILE A 57 11.47 -29.02 -2.94
C ILE A 57 11.49 -30.07 -1.84
N GLU A 58 12.69 -30.57 -1.53
CA GLU A 58 12.96 -31.46 -0.39
C GLU A 58 13.14 -30.65 0.90
N LEU A 59 12.04 -30.43 1.61
CA LEU A 59 12.05 -29.84 2.94
C LEU A 59 12.30 -30.96 3.96
N GLN A 60 13.53 -31.07 4.49
CA GLN A 60 13.78 -31.95 5.64
C GLN A 60 12.95 -31.45 6.85
N GLU A 61 12.50 -32.34 7.74
CA GLU A 61 11.62 -31.96 8.89
C GLU A 61 12.21 -30.87 9.80
N SER A 62 13.54 -30.71 9.82
CA SER A 62 14.27 -29.66 10.54
C SER A 62 14.58 -28.40 9.71
N LYS A 63 14.16 -28.34 8.44
CA LYS A 63 14.43 -27.26 7.46
C LYS A 63 13.18 -26.65 6.83
N SER A 64 11.99 -26.91 7.38
CA SER A 64 10.75 -26.26 6.91
C SER A 64 10.61 -24.81 7.40
N GLN A 65 11.39 -24.41 8.42
CA GLN A 65 11.37 -23.08 9.02
C GLN A 65 12.65 -22.31 8.69
N PHE A 66 12.48 -21.08 8.25
CA PHE A 66 13.55 -20.16 7.87
C PHE A 66 13.47 -18.91 8.73
N THR A 67 14.61 -18.46 9.22
CA THR A 67 14.71 -17.20 9.97
C THR A 67 15.30 -16.13 9.06
N LEU A 68 14.54 -15.06 8.82
CA LEU A 68 14.97 -13.88 8.09
C LEU A 68 15.16 -12.73 9.08
N VAL A 69 16.38 -12.22 9.19
CA VAL A 69 16.67 -10.97 9.91
C VAL A 69 16.45 -9.81 8.95
N THR A 70 15.44 -8.98 9.19
CA THR A 70 15.11 -7.87 8.27
C THR A 70 14.55 -6.65 8.99
N MET A 71 14.67 -5.48 8.35
CA MET A 71 14.12 -4.23 8.86
C MET A 71 12.64 -4.13 8.53
N ILE A 72 11.81 -3.97 9.56
CA ILE A 72 10.38 -3.74 9.36
C ILE A 72 10.18 -2.35 8.73
N PRO A 73 9.35 -2.18 7.67
CA PRO A 73 9.02 -0.89 7.07
C PRO A 73 8.52 0.19 8.06
N ARG A 74 8.06 -0.23 9.25
CA ARG A 74 7.51 0.62 10.32
C ARG A 74 8.23 0.44 11.66
N GLY A 75 9.27 -0.38 11.71
CA GLY A 75 10.02 -0.71 12.93
C GLY A 75 11.17 0.24 13.20
N ARG A 76 11.72 0.15 14.41
CA ARG A 76 12.92 0.90 14.82
C ARG A 76 14.18 0.04 14.85
N SER A 77 14.03 -1.26 14.64
CA SER A 77 15.07 -2.27 14.78
C SER A 77 14.80 -3.42 13.81
N GLU A 78 15.85 -4.19 13.52
CA GLU A 78 15.74 -5.47 12.83
C GLU A 78 14.89 -6.43 13.67
N VAL A 79 14.15 -7.28 12.98
CA VAL A 79 13.36 -8.34 13.61
C VAL A 79 13.66 -9.65 12.90
N GLU A 80 13.79 -10.70 13.71
CA GLU A 80 13.81 -12.08 13.25
C GLU A 80 12.39 -12.50 12.88
N LEU A 81 12.16 -12.67 11.59
CA LEU A 81 10.91 -13.16 11.03
C LEU A 81 11.08 -14.64 10.70
N GLN A 82 10.25 -15.49 11.30
CA GLN A 82 10.19 -16.90 10.94
C GLN A 82 9.16 -17.14 9.84
N ILE A 83 9.59 -17.81 8.78
CA ILE A 83 8.76 -18.20 7.63
C ILE A 83 8.83 -19.71 7.49
N GLU A 84 7.67 -20.36 7.52
CA GLU A 84 7.54 -21.80 7.43
C GLU A 84 6.90 -22.21 6.10
N PHE A 85 7.51 -23.19 5.44
CA PHE A 85 7.00 -23.80 4.20
C PHE A 85 6.59 -25.24 4.50
N LYS A 86 5.37 -25.62 4.14
CA LYS A 86 4.87 -27.00 4.29
C LYS A 86 4.39 -27.54 2.96
N TYR A 87 4.85 -28.72 2.59
CA TYR A 87 4.33 -29.41 1.41
C TYR A 87 2.86 -29.77 1.62
N VAL A 88 2.02 -29.44 0.62
CA VAL A 88 0.59 -29.71 0.67
C VAL A 88 0.26 -30.88 -0.25
N MET A 89 0.51 -30.73 -1.55
CA MET A 89 0.17 -31.75 -2.54
C MET A 89 0.86 -31.54 -3.89
N GLU A 90 0.76 -32.57 -4.74
CA GLU A 90 1.07 -32.49 -6.15
C GLU A 90 -0.19 -32.04 -6.91
N VAL A 91 -0.04 -31.09 -7.83
CA VAL A 91 -1.11 -30.55 -8.66
C VAL A 91 -0.82 -30.86 -10.12
N TYR A 92 -1.82 -31.45 -10.78
CA TYR A 92 -1.76 -31.74 -12.20
C TYR A 92 -2.30 -30.54 -12.98
N MET A 93 -1.46 -29.93 -13.83
CA MET A 93 -1.86 -28.88 -14.76
C MET A 93 -2.68 -29.47 -15.91
N ASN A 94 -3.87 -29.98 -15.59
CA ASN A 94 -4.81 -30.58 -16.51
C ASN A 94 -6.17 -29.89 -16.38
N PHE A 95 -6.39 -28.92 -17.25
CA PHE A 95 -7.62 -28.12 -17.30
C PHE A 95 -8.84 -28.91 -17.76
N LYS A 96 -8.67 -30.15 -18.29
CA LYS A 96 -9.80 -31.02 -18.67
C LYS A 96 -10.58 -31.57 -17.47
N LEU A 97 -9.95 -31.57 -16.29
CA LEU A 97 -10.56 -32.06 -15.06
C LEU A 97 -11.37 -30.98 -14.33
N ALA A 98 -11.24 -29.71 -14.72
CA ALA A 98 -12.06 -28.62 -14.22
C ALA A 98 -13.42 -28.63 -14.94
N ARG A 99 -14.34 -29.48 -14.47
CA ARG A 99 -15.70 -29.52 -15.00
C ARG A 99 -16.51 -28.34 -14.43
N PRO A 100 -17.27 -27.60 -15.26
CA PRO A 100 -18.04 -26.42 -14.82
C PRO A 100 -19.07 -26.67 -13.72
N MET A 101 -19.51 -27.93 -13.51
CA MET A 101 -20.59 -28.26 -12.56
C MET A 101 -20.14 -29.07 -11.33
N GLU A 102 -18.86 -29.41 -11.22
CA GLU A 102 -18.28 -30.04 -10.03
C GLU A 102 -17.11 -29.18 -9.55
N ILE A 103 -17.44 -28.01 -9.02
CA ILE A 103 -16.46 -27.09 -8.43
C ILE A 103 -16.08 -27.64 -7.05
N CYS A 104 -15.15 -28.59 -7.03
CA CYS A 104 -14.37 -28.90 -5.83
C CYS A 104 -13.13 -28.00 -5.83
N ASP A 105 -12.70 -27.48 -4.67
CA ASP A 105 -11.54 -26.60 -4.55
C ASP A 105 -10.28 -27.11 -5.28
N ARG A 106 -10.11 -28.44 -5.39
CA ARG A 106 -8.99 -29.07 -6.09
C ARG A 106 -9.00 -28.90 -7.61
N SER A 107 -10.17 -28.76 -8.24
CA SER A 107 -10.26 -28.59 -9.70
C SER A 107 -9.90 -27.16 -10.16
N MET A 108 -9.86 -26.20 -9.22
CA MET A 108 -9.49 -24.81 -9.46
C MET A 108 -7.98 -24.54 -9.31
N LEU A 109 -7.22 -25.45 -8.69
CA LEU A 109 -5.78 -25.27 -8.43
C LEU A 109 -4.94 -24.97 -9.68
N PRO A 110 -5.17 -25.59 -10.86
CA PRO A 110 -4.43 -25.24 -12.07
C PRO A 110 -4.69 -23.80 -12.53
N ILE A 111 -5.93 -23.31 -12.42
CA ILE A 111 -6.27 -21.91 -12.75
C ILE A 111 -5.62 -20.98 -11.74
N GLN A 112 -5.73 -21.30 -10.45
CA GLN A 112 -5.14 -20.50 -9.38
C GLN A 112 -3.62 -20.38 -9.54
N ALA A 113 -2.94 -21.47 -9.92
CA ALA A 113 -1.51 -21.45 -10.21
C ALA A 113 -1.18 -20.48 -11.37
N LEU A 114 -1.96 -20.50 -12.46
CA LEU A 114 -1.80 -19.52 -13.55
C LEU A 114 -2.05 -18.08 -13.08
N ASP A 115 -3.11 -17.84 -12.31
CA ASP A 115 -3.43 -16.51 -11.77
C ASP A 115 -2.28 -15.94 -10.93
N ILE A 116 -1.68 -16.77 -10.07
CA ILE A 116 -0.55 -16.36 -9.24
C ILE A 116 0.67 -16.03 -10.09
N ILE A 117 1.01 -16.88 -11.07
CA ILE A 117 2.16 -16.66 -11.97
C ILE A 117 1.99 -15.34 -12.74
N MET A 118 0.80 -15.13 -13.32
CA MET A 118 0.50 -13.93 -14.10
C MET A 118 0.52 -12.66 -13.25
N THR A 119 0.08 -12.75 -11.99
CA THR A 119 0.06 -11.62 -11.06
C THR A 119 1.46 -11.30 -10.53
N GLN A 120 2.25 -12.32 -10.21
CA GLN A 120 3.61 -12.17 -9.67
C GLN A 120 4.58 -11.52 -10.64
N GLY A 121 4.52 -11.88 -11.94
CA GLY A 121 5.43 -11.36 -12.96
C GLY A 121 5.37 -9.84 -13.15
N ARG A 122 4.42 -9.17 -12.49
CA ARG A 122 4.15 -7.73 -12.57
C ARG A 122 4.70 -6.94 -11.38
N ALA A 123 5.30 -7.59 -10.40
CA ALA A 123 5.96 -6.95 -9.28
C ALA A 123 7.34 -6.37 -9.70
N ALA A 124 7.33 -5.37 -10.58
CA ALA A 124 8.50 -4.59 -10.96
C ALA A 124 8.49 -3.22 -10.27
N ASP A 125 9.64 -2.55 -10.14
CA ASP A 125 9.76 -1.26 -9.44
C ASP A 125 8.87 -0.14 -10.00
N SER A 126 8.39 -0.29 -11.24
CA SER A 126 7.50 0.68 -11.89
C SER A 126 6.02 0.36 -11.72
N PHE A 127 5.66 -0.74 -11.06
CA PHE A 127 4.28 -1.18 -10.86
C PHE A 127 3.99 -1.51 -9.39
N PHE A 128 2.78 -1.18 -8.95
CA PHE A 128 2.24 -1.51 -7.65
C PHE A 128 1.19 -2.62 -7.80
N PRO A 129 1.51 -3.86 -7.41
CA PRO A 129 0.56 -4.96 -7.46
C PRO A 129 -0.49 -4.80 -6.34
N PHE A 130 -1.76 -4.83 -6.71
CA PHE A 130 -2.88 -4.81 -5.80
C PHE A 130 -3.93 -5.83 -6.27
N ARG A 131 -3.97 -6.99 -5.59
CA ARG A 131 -4.75 -8.15 -6.04
C ARG A 131 -4.35 -8.52 -7.48
N ASN A 132 -5.33 -8.76 -8.35
CA ASN A 132 -5.18 -9.13 -9.75
C ASN A 132 -4.88 -7.94 -10.67
N VAL A 133 -4.53 -6.78 -10.12
CA VAL A 133 -4.23 -5.56 -10.88
C VAL A 133 -2.80 -5.13 -10.62
N ALA A 134 -2.06 -4.82 -11.67
CA ALA A 134 -0.81 -4.09 -11.56
C ALA A 134 -1.04 -2.64 -11.95
N TYR A 135 -1.00 -1.73 -10.98
CA TYR A 135 -1.11 -0.29 -11.24
C TYR A 135 0.25 0.29 -11.54
N GLN A 136 0.38 1.08 -12.61
CA GLN A 136 1.61 1.78 -12.92
C GLN A 136 1.87 2.85 -11.85
N ILE A 137 3.07 2.84 -11.28
CA ILE A 137 3.52 3.90 -10.38
C ILE A 137 3.91 5.10 -11.24
N PRO A 138 3.24 6.25 -11.11
CA PRO A 138 3.53 7.40 -11.94
C PRO A 138 4.93 7.97 -11.65
N LYS A 139 5.69 8.26 -12.71
CA LYS A 139 6.99 8.93 -12.60
C LYS A 139 6.86 10.37 -13.10
N GLY A 140 7.33 11.33 -12.30
CA GLY A 140 7.50 12.72 -12.77
C GLY A 140 6.23 13.56 -12.92
N GLY A 141 5.16 13.29 -12.18
CA GLY A 141 3.99 14.19 -12.12
C GLY A 141 3.03 14.13 -13.32
N GLY A 142 3.17 13.12 -14.20
CA GLY A 142 2.29 12.92 -15.36
C GLY A 142 0.92 12.31 -15.06
N THR A 143 0.40 12.42 -13.84
CA THR A 143 -0.94 11.90 -13.49
C THR A 143 -2.01 12.96 -13.53
N PHE A 144 -3.19 12.54 -13.96
CA PHE A 144 -4.38 13.36 -13.86
C PHE A 144 -4.86 13.47 -12.42
N SER A 145 -4.88 14.71 -11.93
CA SER A 145 -5.46 15.05 -10.63
C SER A 145 -6.98 14.90 -10.66
N LEU A 146 -7.53 14.18 -9.69
CA LEU A 146 -8.98 14.11 -9.49
C LEU A 146 -9.51 15.24 -8.59
N GLY A 147 -8.62 15.94 -7.89
CA GLY A 147 -8.96 16.88 -6.82
C GLY A 147 -9.04 16.19 -5.45
N GLY A 148 -9.01 16.98 -4.38
CA GLY A 148 -9.05 16.48 -2.99
C GLY A 148 -7.87 15.59 -2.62
N GLY A 149 -6.68 15.87 -3.18
CA GLY A 149 -5.45 15.12 -2.88
C GLY A 149 -5.38 13.75 -3.54
N LYS A 150 -6.20 13.50 -4.58
CA LYS A 150 -6.26 12.23 -5.31
C LYS A 150 -5.82 12.37 -6.76
N GLU A 151 -5.29 11.31 -7.31
CA GLU A 151 -4.86 11.17 -8.71
C GLU A 151 -5.30 9.82 -9.29
N VAL A 152 -5.37 9.74 -10.62
CA VAL A 152 -5.67 8.49 -11.32
C VAL A 152 -4.38 7.68 -11.52
N TRP A 153 -4.41 6.40 -11.14
CA TRP A 153 -3.42 5.42 -11.57
C TRP A 153 -4.06 4.48 -12.59
N HIS A 154 -3.36 4.27 -13.68
CA HIS A 154 -3.69 3.28 -14.70
C HIS A 154 -3.16 1.92 -14.27
N GLY A 155 -3.87 0.86 -14.59
CA GLY A 155 -3.46 -0.50 -14.27
C GLY A 155 -3.96 -1.51 -15.28
N LEU A 156 -3.39 -2.71 -15.18
CA LEU A 156 -3.78 -3.85 -15.99
C LEU A 156 -4.35 -4.92 -15.05
N PHE A 157 -5.63 -5.19 -15.19
CA PHE A 157 -6.29 -6.32 -14.57
C PHE A 157 -5.94 -7.61 -15.31
N THR A 158 -5.73 -8.70 -14.58
CA THR A 158 -5.64 -10.04 -15.17
C THR A 158 -6.35 -11.11 -14.38
N SER A 159 -7.00 -12.00 -15.11
CA SER A 159 -7.52 -13.25 -14.58
C SER A 159 -7.42 -14.37 -15.61
N CYS A 160 -7.23 -15.59 -15.13
CA CYS A 160 -7.17 -16.79 -15.92
C CYS A 160 -8.53 -17.51 -15.81
N HIS A 161 -9.04 -17.98 -16.94
CA HIS A 161 -10.31 -18.70 -17.02
C HIS A 161 -10.15 -19.94 -17.89
N ILE A 162 -11.01 -20.93 -17.69
CA ILE A 162 -11.11 -22.07 -18.61
C ILE A 162 -12.29 -21.82 -19.54
N ALA A 163 -12.00 -21.76 -20.83
CA ALA A 163 -13.00 -21.65 -21.88
C ALA A 163 -13.40 -23.03 -22.43
N ASN A 164 -14.30 -23.01 -23.41
CA ASN A 164 -14.74 -24.20 -24.13
C ASN A 164 -13.57 -25.05 -24.63
N ALA A 165 -13.76 -26.37 -24.57
CA ALA A 165 -12.73 -27.38 -24.84
C ALA A 165 -11.52 -27.32 -23.88
N PHE A 166 -11.71 -26.82 -22.66
CA PHE A 166 -10.71 -26.84 -21.59
C PHE A 166 -9.46 -26.02 -21.89
N ARG A 167 -9.63 -24.94 -22.66
CA ARG A 167 -8.53 -24.04 -23.03
C ARG A 167 -8.36 -22.97 -21.96
N PRO A 168 -7.18 -22.83 -21.34
CA PRO A 168 -6.92 -21.70 -20.46
C PRO A 168 -6.84 -20.42 -21.30
N LEU A 169 -7.60 -19.41 -20.90
CA LEU A 169 -7.55 -18.06 -21.46
C LEU A 169 -7.11 -17.09 -20.37
N VAL A 170 -6.33 -16.08 -20.76
CA VAL A 170 -5.99 -14.95 -19.91
C VAL A 170 -6.87 -13.78 -20.35
N ASN A 171 -7.71 -13.31 -19.44
CA ASN A 171 -8.39 -12.04 -19.57
C ASN A 171 -7.43 -10.93 -19.12
N ILE A 172 -7.20 -9.94 -19.98
CA ILE A 172 -6.40 -8.75 -19.68
C ILE A 172 -7.29 -7.54 -19.97
N ASP A 173 -7.45 -6.67 -18.98
CA ASP A 173 -8.27 -5.46 -19.14
C ASP A 173 -7.57 -4.24 -18.55
N VAL A 174 -7.81 -3.08 -19.14
CA VAL A 174 -7.31 -1.80 -18.64
C VAL A 174 -8.23 -1.35 -17.51
N THR A 175 -7.64 -1.02 -16.36
CA THR A 175 -8.37 -0.56 -15.19
C THR A 175 -7.77 0.74 -14.65
N HIS A 176 -8.61 1.52 -13.99
CA HIS A 176 -8.23 2.81 -13.43
C HIS A 176 -8.66 2.86 -11.98
N ALA A 177 -7.85 3.47 -11.13
CA ALA A 177 -8.22 3.67 -9.74
C ALA A 177 -7.68 4.99 -9.20
N ALA A 178 -8.42 5.55 -8.25
CA ALA A 178 -7.98 6.72 -7.51
C ALA A 178 -6.96 6.31 -6.43
N PHE A 179 -5.81 6.97 -6.43
CA PHE A 179 -4.79 6.90 -5.39
C PHE A 179 -4.62 8.26 -4.72
N PHE A 180 -4.17 8.27 -3.47
CA PHE A 180 -3.75 9.50 -2.82
C PHE A 180 -2.39 9.94 -3.36
N LYS A 181 -2.28 11.22 -3.71
CA LYS A 181 -1.03 11.82 -4.16
C LYS A 181 0.03 11.73 -3.06
N SER A 182 1.24 11.36 -3.43
CA SER A 182 2.40 11.43 -2.54
C SER A 182 2.88 12.88 -2.44
N GLN A 183 2.37 13.64 -1.46
CA GLN A 183 2.63 15.07 -1.31
C GLN A 183 2.71 15.53 0.16
N PRO A 184 3.26 16.73 0.45
CA PRO A 184 3.22 17.28 1.81
C PRO A 184 1.77 17.44 2.29
N VAL A 185 1.54 17.20 3.58
CA VAL A 185 0.18 17.23 4.16
C VAL A 185 -0.46 18.61 4.04
N LEU A 186 0.31 19.70 4.05
CA LEU A 186 -0.18 21.06 3.79
C LEU A 186 -0.81 21.20 2.40
N TYR A 187 -0.18 20.69 1.34
CA TYR A 187 -0.75 20.73 -0.02
C TYR A 187 -1.96 19.79 -0.15
N PHE A 188 -1.90 18.61 0.48
CA PHE A 188 -3.06 17.72 0.56
C PHE A 188 -4.26 18.42 1.24
N MET A 189 -4.01 19.14 2.34
CA MET A 189 -5.02 19.92 3.05
C MET A 189 -5.63 21.00 2.16
N ALA A 190 -4.81 21.75 1.43
CA ALA A 190 -5.28 22.74 0.46
C ALA A 190 -6.20 22.11 -0.59
N GLU A 191 -5.77 21.03 -1.24
CA GLU A 191 -6.59 20.36 -2.26
C GLU A 191 -7.92 19.85 -1.72
N VAL A 192 -7.94 19.32 -0.49
CA VAL A 192 -9.16 18.85 0.17
C VAL A 192 -10.13 20.01 0.43
N LEU A 193 -9.64 21.11 1.00
CA LEU A 193 -10.46 22.27 1.35
C LEU A 193 -10.99 23.00 0.11
N SER A 194 -10.18 23.13 -0.94
CA SER A 194 -10.61 23.72 -2.21
C SER A 194 -11.69 22.89 -2.91
N THR A 195 -11.69 21.55 -2.77
CA THR A 195 -12.67 20.68 -3.42
C THR A 195 -14.02 20.68 -2.69
N ASP A 196 -14.02 20.59 -1.36
CA ASP A 196 -15.26 20.46 -0.59
C ASP A 196 -15.96 21.80 -0.32
N PHE A 197 -15.22 22.91 -0.27
CA PHE A 197 -15.77 24.21 0.19
C PHE A 197 -15.43 25.41 -0.69
N ARG A 198 -14.71 25.22 -1.80
CA ARG A 198 -14.16 26.32 -2.64
C ARG A 198 -13.50 27.42 -1.81
N THR A 199 -12.85 27.04 -0.70
CA THR A 199 -12.10 27.98 0.14
C THR A 199 -10.86 28.47 -0.59
N ASP A 200 -10.51 29.74 -0.41
CA ASP A 200 -9.25 30.37 -0.86
C ASP A 200 -8.05 29.93 0.00
N PHE A 201 -8.02 28.66 0.44
CA PHE A 201 -6.91 28.13 1.21
C PHE A 201 -5.71 27.92 0.27
N ASP A 202 -4.73 28.80 0.38
CA ASP A 202 -3.47 28.74 -0.37
C ASP A 202 -2.28 28.58 0.58
N VAL A 203 -1.50 27.52 0.37
CA VAL A 203 -0.30 27.20 1.16
C VAL A 203 0.71 28.35 1.10
N ASN A 204 0.78 29.10 -0.01
CA ASN A 204 1.73 30.20 -0.20
C ASN A 204 1.34 31.47 0.57
N ARG A 205 0.09 31.56 1.05
CA ARG A 205 -0.43 32.71 1.81
C ARG A 205 -0.45 32.46 3.32
N LEU A 206 0.05 31.31 3.76
CA LEU A 206 0.08 30.95 5.17
C LEU A 206 1.10 31.80 5.94
N ASP A 207 0.73 32.14 7.17
CA ASP A 207 1.55 32.84 8.15
C ASP A 207 1.50 32.14 9.52
N ARG A 208 2.23 32.68 10.51
CA ARG A 208 2.29 32.09 11.86
C ARG A 208 0.94 32.05 12.58
N ARG A 209 -0.03 32.89 12.19
CA ARG A 209 -1.36 33.00 12.81
C ARG A 209 -2.42 32.16 12.09
N SER A 210 -2.09 31.66 10.89
CA SER A 210 -2.99 30.87 10.07
C SER A 210 -3.43 29.59 10.79
N SER A 211 -4.74 29.35 10.78
CA SER A 211 -5.39 28.23 11.46
C SER A 211 -6.66 27.83 10.71
N LEU A 212 -7.08 26.58 10.83
CA LEU A 212 -8.35 26.14 10.28
C LEU A 212 -9.53 26.54 11.18
N ASN A 213 -10.61 26.99 10.57
CA ASN A 213 -11.88 27.13 11.28
C ASN A 213 -12.49 25.74 11.60
N PRO A 214 -13.51 25.63 12.48
CA PRO A 214 -14.07 24.34 12.88
C PRO A 214 -14.60 23.48 11.73
N GLN A 215 -15.15 24.11 10.68
CA GLN A 215 -15.69 23.40 9.51
C GLN A 215 -14.55 22.84 8.64
N GLU A 216 -13.56 23.67 8.32
CA GLU A 216 -12.34 23.26 7.59
C GLU A 216 -11.61 22.12 8.31
N LEU A 217 -11.44 22.24 9.64
CA LEU A 217 -10.81 21.20 10.44
C LEU A 217 -11.59 19.88 10.37
N SER A 218 -12.92 19.93 10.42
CA SER A 218 -13.77 18.74 10.32
C SER A 218 -13.62 18.04 8.97
N ILE A 219 -13.60 18.81 7.87
CA ILE A 219 -13.39 18.30 6.51
C ILE A 219 -12.01 17.68 6.36
N PHE A 220 -10.97 18.39 6.78
CA PHE A 220 -9.59 17.90 6.74
C PHE A 220 -9.45 16.60 7.56
N ARG A 221 -9.96 16.59 8.81
CA ARG A 221 -9.95 15.43 9.71
C ARG A 221 -10.64 14.22 9.09
N LYS A 222 -11.81 14.39 8.47
CA LYS A 222 -12.54 13.32 7.78
C LYS A 222 -11.74 12.73 6.60
N ASN A 223 -11.01 13.57 5.88
CA ASN A 223 -10.29 13.16 4.67
C ASN A 223 -8.94 12.51 4.98
N ILE A 224 -8.17 13.02 5.95
CA ILE A 224 -6.84 12.48 6.31
C ILE A 224 -6.89 11.27 7.25
N LYS A 225 -7.96 11.10 8.03
CA LYS A 225 -8.09 9.97 8.97
C LYS A 225 -8.03 8.63 8.22
N GLY A 226 -7.15 7.75 8.70
CA GLY A 226 -6.89 6.44 8.13
C GLY A 226 -5.80 6.40 7.06
N LEU A 227 -5.29 7.55 6.62
CA LEU A 227 -4.15 7.60 5.70
C LEU A 227 -2.85 7.33 6.45
N THR A 228 -1.87 6.76 5.74
CA THR A 228 -0.50 6.61 6.20
C THR A 228 0.28 7.86 5.82
N VAL A 229 0.96 8.45 6.79
CA VAL A 229 1.86 9.59 6.61
C VAL A 229 3.26 9.22 7.09
N TYR A 230 4.26 9.97 6.65
CA TYR A 230 5.59 9.93 7.26
C TYR A 230 6.07 11.33 7.61
N ASP A 231 6.92 11.41 8.62
CA ASP A 231 7.53 12.66 9.07
C ASP A 231 8.87 12.93 8.34
N THR A 232 9.20 14.21 8.18
CA THR A 232 10.42 14.65 7.49
C THR A 232 11.47 15.28 8.42
N HIS A 233 11.14 15.50 9.70
CA HIS A 233 12.02 16.20 10.65
C HIS A 233 13.24 15.38 11.12
N ARG A 234 13.31 14.07 10.84
CA ARG A 234 14.38 13.16 11.30
C ARG A 234 15.41 12.82 10.21
N GLY A 235 15.52 13.63 9.18
CA GLY A 235 16.46 13.44 8.07
C GLY A 235 16.09 12.24 7.19
N LYS A 236 16.99 11.26 7.06
CA LYS A 236 16.82 10.12 6.13
C LYS A 236 15.79 9.09 6.59
N ILE A 237 15.47 9.04 7.88
CA ILE A 237 14.52 8.06 8.42
C ILE A 237 13.09 8.58 8.25
N ARG A 238 12.32 7.97 7.35
CA ARG A 238 10.90 8.26 7.14
C ARG A 238 10.04 7.24 7.87
N ARG A 239 9.35 7.63 8.94
CA ARG A 239 8.52 6.69 9.71
C ARG A 239 7.09 6.73 9.24
N HIS A 240 6.68 5.67 8.54
CA HIS A 240 5.30 5.52 8.09
C HIS A 240 4.38 5.15 9.26
N THR A 241 3.38 6.00 9.51
CA THR A 241 2.38 5.80 10.56
C THR A 241 0.98 6.14 10.06
N LYS A 242 -0.02 5.41 10.55
CA LYS A 242 -1.42 5.64 10.20
C LYS A 242 -2.00 6.76 11.07
N VAL A 243 -2.66 7.72 10.42
CA VAL A 243 -3.37 8.82 11.09
C VAL A 243 -4.64 8.28 11.72
N ARG A 244 -4.73 8.40 13.04
CA ARG A 244 -5.90 8.04 13.85
C ARG A 244 -6.82 9.24 14.01
N ASP A 245 -6.25 10.43 14.17
CA ASP A 245 -7.01 11.63 14.45
C ASP A 245 -6.29 12.93 14.07
N VAL A 246 -6.95 14.07 14.29
CA VAL A 246 -6.37 15.42 14.11
C VAL A 246 -6.71 16.29 15.32
N VAL A 247 -5.75 17.07 15.79
CA VAL A 247 -5.90 18.10 16.85
C VAL A 247 -5.70 19.49 16.27
N ILE A 248 -6.23 20.50 16.94
CA ILE A 248 -6.51 21.83 16.36
C ILE A 248 -5.24 22.62 16.07
N SER A 249 -4.28 22.65 16.99
CA SER A 249 -3.13 23.57 16.92
C SER A 249 -1.93 23.01 17.66
N ALA A 250 -0.75 23.03 17.02
CA ALA A 250 0.51 22.64 17.66
C ALA A 250 0.88 23.55 18.85
N ALA A 251 0.49 24.83 18.79
CA ALA A 251 0.76 25.82 19.82
C ALA A 251 -0.03 25.56 21.11
N ASN A 252 -1.22 24.96 20.99
CA ASN A 252 -2.15 24.76 22.12
C ASN A 252 -2.28 23.29 22.55
N GLU A 253 -1.74 22.35 21.77
CA GLU A 253 -1.76 20.94 22.11
C GLU A 253 -0.60 20.59 23.06
N TYR A 254 -0.94 20.13 24.26
CA TYR A 254 0.02 19.71 25.28
C TYR A 254 0.22 18.20 25.29
N PHE A 255 1.42 17.77 25.63
CA PHE A 255 1.71 16.38 25.95
C PHE A 255 2.70 16.29 27.12
N ASP A 256 2.70 15.15 27.80
CA ASP A 256 3.65 14.86 28.89
C ASP A 256 4.98 14.42 28.27
N GLY A 257 5.98 15.32 28.33
CA GLY A 257 7.35 15.04 27.92
C GLY A 257 8.22 14.58 29.08
N GLU A 258 9.49 14.30 28.76
CA GLU A 258 10.49 13.86 29.76
C GLU A 258 10.76 14.93 30.83
N ASN A 259 10.66 16.21 30.47
CA ASN A 259 10.93 17.36 31.35
C ASN A 259 9.65 18.06 31.83
N GLY A 260 8.50 17.38 31.77
CA GLY A 260 7.20 17.92 32.16
C GLY A 260 6.26 18.20 30.98
N LYS A 261 5.18 18.93 31.25
CA LYS A 261 4.13 19.22 30.27
C LYS A 261 4.56 20.36 29.34
N LEU A 262 4.65 20.08 28.06
CA LEU A 262 5.03 21.05 27.02
C LEU A 262 4.10 20.98 25.83
N THR A 263 4.03 22.07 25.07
CA THR A 263 3.26 22.07 23.82
C THR A 263 4.04 21.40 22.70
N VAL A 264 3.34 20.90 21.68
CA VAL A 264 3.98 20.34 20.49
C VAL A 264 4.89 21.39 19.84
N ALA A 265 4.45 22.64 19.73
CA ALA A 265 5.27 23.72 19.18
C ALA A 265 6.55 23.99 19.99
N GLN A 266 6.47 24.00 21.33
CA GLN A 266 7.63 24.16 22.21
C GLN A 266 8.63 23.01 22.02
N TYR A 267 8.15 21.77 22.00
CA TYR A 267 8.99 20.59 21.79
C TYR A 267 9.78 20.65 20.48
N PHE A 268 9.12 21.04 19.38
CA PHE A 268 9.78 21.15 18.08
C PHE A 268 10.80 22.29 18.05
N LYS A 269 10.52 23.40 18.73
CA LYS A 269 11.48 24.50 18.88
C LYS A 269 12.73 24.10 19.68
N GLU A 270 12.57 23.33 20.75
CA GLU A 270 13.67 22.92 21.63
C GLU A 270 14.50 21.78 21.05
N LYS A 271 13.86 20.77 20.44
CA LYS A 271 14.53 19.53 20.01
C LYS A 271 14.86 19.47 18.51
N TYR A 272 14.16 20.26 17.70
CA TYR A 272 14.29 20.24 16.25
C TYR A 272 14.33 21.68 15.69
N LYS A 273 13.50 22.00 14.70
CA LYS A 273 13.36 23.33 14.12
C LYS A 273 12.03 23.95 14.58
N GLU A 274 12.05 25.25 14.85
CA GLU A 274 10.83 26.01 15.14
C GLU A 274 9.82 25.92 13.99
N LEU A 275 8.56 25.66 14.34
CA LEU A 275 7.46 25.54 13.38
C LEU A 275 7.18 26.89 12.70
N GLN A 276 6.89 26.84 11.40
CA GLN A 276 6.49 28.03 10.64
C GLN A 276 5.02 28.35 10.87
N PHE A 277 4.19 27.33 11.02
CA PHE A 277 2.73 27.45 11.18
C PHE A 277 2.27 26.81 12.50
N PRO A 278 2.66 27.36 13.68
CA PRO A 278 2.37 26.73 14.96
C PRO A 278 0.88 26.66 15.29
N CYS A 279 0.06 27.52 14.68
CA CYS A 279 -1.41 27.49 14.83
C CYS A 279 -2.11 26.45 13.93
N MET A 280 -1.38 25.77 13.04
CA MET A 280 -1.95 24.73 12.19
C MET A 280 -2.18 23.41 12.94
N PRO A 281 -3.09 22.55 12.43
CA PRO A 281 -3.40 21.26 13.03
C PRO A 281 -2.19 20.33 13.17
N CYS A 282 -2.32 19.35 14.06
CA CYS A 282 -1.41 18.21 14.10
C CYS A 282 -2.18 16.92 13.79
N VAL A 283 -1.52 15.99 13.08
CA VAL A 283 -2.02 14.62 12.94
C VAL A 283 -1.66 13.81 14.17
N VAL A 284 -2.62 13.05 14.68
CA VAL A 284 -2.44 12.13 15.79
C VAL A 284 -2.33 10.71 15.25
N CYS A 285 -1.22 10.08 15.58
CA CYS A 285 -0.77 8.78 15.15
C CYS A 285 -0.50 7.88 16.36
N GLY A 286 0.00 6.66 16.12
CA GLY A 286 0.30 5.71 17.20
C GLY A 286 -0.94 5.10 17.86
N SER A 287 -0.74 4.45 19.01
CA SER A 287 -1.82 3.82 19.77
C SER A 287 -2.49 4.83 20.71
N ALA A 288 -3.68 4.51 21.21
CA ALA A 288 -4.34 5.34 22.22
C ALA A 288 -3.51 5.48 23.50
N LYS A 289 -2.75 4.44 23.89
CA LYS A 289 -1.87 4.44 25.06
C LYS A 289 -0.59 5.24 24.85
N LYS A 290 -0.11 5.35 23.60
CA LYS A 290 1.12 6.06 23.25
C LYS A 290 0.88 6.88 21.97
N PRO A 291 0.15 8.00 22.08
CA PRO A 291 -0.15 8.84 20.94
C PRO A 291 1.14 9.52 20.44
N ILE A 292 1.23 9.70 19.13
CA ILE A 292 2.30 10.44 18.48
C ILE A 292 1.64 11.62 17.77
N ILE A 293 1.97 12.85 18.19
CA ILE A 293 1.38 14.08 17.63
C ILE A 293 2.42 14.73 16.72
N LEU A 294 2.06 14.95 15.46
CA LEU A 294 2.96 15.50 14.45
C LEU A 294 2.31 16.71 13.77
N PRO A 295 2.96 17.89 13.76
CA PRO A 295 2.49 19.05 12.99
C PRO A 295 2.34 18.72 11.51
N VAL A 296 1.28 19.22 10.87
CA VAL A 296 1.03 18.95 9.43
C VAL A 296 2.15 19.45 8.53
N GLU A 297 2.88 20.49 8.93
CA GLU A 297 3.98 21.08 8.15
C GLU A 297 5.20 20.16 7.96
N ILE A 298 5.36 19.15 8.81
CA ILE A 298 6.47 18.18 8.73
C ILE A 298 6.02 16.80 8.27
N CYS A 299 4.76 16.67 7.83
CA CYS A 299 4.18 15.41 7.41
C CYS A 299 4.03 15.33 5.90
N TYR A 300 4.13 14.12 5.37
CA TYR A 300 3.96 13.81 3.96
C TYR A 300 3.02 12.62 3.80
N ILE A 301 2.11 12.66 2.84
CA ILE A 301 1.21 11.55 2.50
C ILE A 301 2.06 10.44 1.87
N ALA A 302 2.02 9.24 2.45
CA ALA A 302 2.78 8.12 1.89
C ALA A 302 2.25 7.70 0.51
N GLU A 303 3.15 7.24 -0.35
CA GLU A 303 2.83 6.69 -1.67
C GLU A 303 2.02 5.38 -1.60
N LYS A 304 1.50 4.94 -2.75
CA LYS A 304 0.87 3.61 -2.96
C LYS A 304 -0.37 3.38 -2.08
N GLN A 305 -1.15 4.44 -1.83
CA GLN A 305 -2.39 4.36 -1.05
C GLN A 305 -3.62 4.51 -1.95
N LYS A 306 -4.26 3.38 -2.27
CA LYS A 306 -5.52 3.37 -3.03
C LYS A 306 -6.65 3.99 -2.22
N SER A 307 -7.41 4.90 -2.82
CA SER A 307 -8.64 5.44 -2.20
C SER A 307 -9.74 4.39 -2.25
N SER A 308 -10.19 3.92 -1.09
CA SER A 308 -11.36 3.03 -0.96
C SER A 308 -12.67 3.79 -0.76
N LYS A 309 -12.60 5.10 -0.47
CA LYS A 309 -13.80 5.94 -0.29
C LYS A 309 -14.43 6.22 -1.66
N LYS A 310 -15.76 6.27 -1.69
CA LYS A 310 -16.54 6.70 -2.87
C LYS A 310 -16.03 8.10 -3.30
N LEU A 311 -15.79 8.26 -4.60
CA LEU A 311 -15.39 9.54 -5.16
C LEU A 311 -16.54 10.55 -5.10
N ALA A 312 -16.21 11.82 -4.89
CA ALA A 312 -17.17 12.90 -5.03
C ALA A 312 -17.66 13.01 -6.49
N PRO A 313 -18.81 13.65 -6.76
CA PRO A 313 -19.32 13.82 -8.13
C PRO A 313 -18.29 14.47 -9.07
N GLU A 314 -17.61 15.54 -8.63
CA GLU A 314 -16.57 16.21 -9.43
C GLU A 314 -15.36 15.30 -9.69
N GLN A 315 -14.92 14.54 -8.69
CA GLN A 315 -13.84 13.53 -8.84
C GLN A 315 -14.25 12.43 -9.83
N THR A 316 -15.53 12.05 -9.84
CA THR A 316 -16.07 11.04 -10.77
C THR A 316 -16.11 11.59 -12.19
N ALA A 317 -16.54 12.84 -12.37
CA ALA A 317 -16.52 13.51 -13.67
C ALA A 317 -15.08 13.66 -14.20
N ASN A 318 -14.12 14.01 -13.35
CA ASN A 318 -12.71 14.08 -13.74
C ASN A 318 -12.14 12.69 -14.09
N MET A 319 -12.53 11.64 -13.36
CA MET A 319 -12.16 10.27 -13.71
C MET A 319 -12.68 9.91 -15.12
N ILE A 320 -13.94 10.21 -15.42
CA ILE A 320 -14.54 9.91 -16.74
C ILE A 320 -13.80 10.62 -17.87
N LYS A 321 -13.46 11.90 -17.71
CA LYS A 321 -12.67 12.64 -18.71
C LYS A 321 -11.33 11.97 -19.02
N VAL A 322 -10.64 11.51 -17.98
CA VAL A 322 -9.37 10.78 -18.15
C VAL A 322 -9.57 9.47 -18.93
N LEU A 323 -10.68 8.78 -18.71
CA LEU A 323 -11.00 7.56 -19.45
C LEU A 323 -11.29 7.85 -20.93
N ASP A 324 -12.03 8.92 -21.22
CA ASP A 324 -12.34 9.33 -22.59
C ASP A 324 -11.08 9.73 -23.36
N ASP A 325 -10.16 10.46 -22.72
CA ASP A 325 -8.88 10.85 -23.33
C ASP A 325 -8.03 9.63 -23.72
N VAL A 326 -7.98 8.61 -22.83
CA VAL A 326 -7.28 7.34 -23.11
C VAL A 326 -7.96 6.56 -24.23
N TYR A 327 -9.29 6.50 -24.24
CA TYR A 327 -10.03 5.81 -25.30
C TYR A 327 -9.80 6.45 -26.67
N ASN A 328 -9.86 7.79 -26.75
CA ASN A 328 -9.61 8.52 -27.98
C ASN A 328 -8.17 8.33 -28.48
N PHE A 329 -7.19 8.26 -27.57
CA PHE A 329 -5.82 7.94 -27.94
C PHE A 329 -5.71 6.55 -28.59
N LEU A 330 -6.34 5.52 -28.00
CA LEU A 330 -6.27 4.14 -28.51
C LEU A 330 -7.01 3.93 -29.83
N VAL A 331 -8.08 4.69 -30.10
CA VAL A 331 -8.85 4.58 -31.34
C VAL A 331 -8.24 5.39 -32.49
N SER A 332 -7.39 6.37 -32.19
CA SER A 332 -6.73 7.21 -33.20
C SER A 332 -5.35 6.71 -33.64
N SER A 333 -4.81 5.68 -32.98
CA SER A 333 -3.51 5.03 -33.25
C SER A 333 -3.67 3.69 -33.95
#